data_AF-A0A838WW29-F1
#
_entry.id   AF-A0A838WW29-F1
#
_cell.length_a   1.000
_cell.length_b   1.000
_cell.length_c   1.000
_cell.angle_alpha   90.00
_cell.angle_beta   90.00
_cell.angle_gamma   90.00
#
_symmetry.space_group_name_H-M   'P 1'
#
loop_
_entity.id
_entity.type
_entity.pdbx_description
1 polymer ?
#
loop_
_entity_poly.entity_id
_entity_poly.type
_entity_poly.pdbx_seq_one_letter_code
_entity_poly.pdbx_strand_id
1 'polypeptide(L)'
;MRFGIDVSEHQDGLSLAASGASFVVLRTTDGTYRDHVFASHLDDARSAGIEVETYHYLRSPSEGTSVGEQVEASLAVLQDLRVPMWLDCETPAGLALDDVARAHSLFTSAGVDVAGIYTSRRWWRWRMLGADTRPFGKLWLAEYGADDGSYPGDSAWPKAVGKQVPAMWQFTSRGRVPGYGGDVDVNARR
;
A
#
# COMPACT_ATOMS: atom_id res chain seq x y z
N MET A 1 -15.34 -12.39 -1.78
CA MET A 1 -14.56 -11.27 -1.23
C MET A 1 -13.33 -11.83 -0.57
N ARG A 2 -12.15 -11.25 -0.83
CA ARG A 2 -10.91 -11.59 -0.13
C ARG A 2 -10.55 -10.45 0.82
N PHE A 3 -10.13 -10.82 2.03
CA PHE A 3 -9.67 -9.86 3.04
C PHE A 3 -8.16 -9.97 3.20
N GLY A 4 -7.54 -8.84 3.44
CA GLY A 4 -6.10 -8.74 3.65
C GLY A 4 -5.77 -7.63 4.62
N ILE A 5 -4.50 -7.52 4.95
CA ILE A 5 -3.96 -6.46 5.80
C ILE A 5 -2.77 -5.81 5.10
N ASP A 6 -2.42 -4.61 5.50
CA ASP A 6 -1.15 -4.00 5.13
C ASP A 6 -0.36 -3.67 6.39
N VAL A 7 0.94 -3.91 6.35
CA VAL A 7 1.81 -3.85 7.52
C VAL A 7 3.16 -3.22 7.18
N SER A 8 3.75 -2.65 8.23
CA SER A 8 5.06 -2.02 8.23
C SER A 8 5.72 -2.25 9.58
N GLU A 9 6.86 -1.60 9.85
CA GLU A 9 7.46 -1.54 11.19
C GLU A 9 6.50 -1.11 12.31
N HIS A 10 5.40 -0.41 11.98
CA HIS A 10 4.36 -0.07 12.96
C HIS A 10 3.62 -1.30 13.51
N GLN A 11 3.76 -2.46 12.84
CA GLN A 11 3.25 -3.77 13.25
C GLN A 11 4.38 -4.76 13.56
N ASP A 12 5.52 -4.27 14.02
CA ASP A 12 6.59 -5.14 14.52
C ASP A 12 6.06 -6.09 15.63
N GLY A 13 6.43 -7.36 15.54
CA GLY A 13 5.97 -8.42 16.44
C GLY A 13 4.58 -8.98 16.14
N LEU A 14 3.85 -8.50 15.13
CA LEU A 14 2.59 -9.10 14.70
C LEU A 14 2.83 -10.46 14.01
N SER A 15 2.06 -11.48 14.40
CA SER A 15 2.01 -12.75 13.67
C SER A 15 0.97 -12.68 12.55
N LEU A 16 1.42 -12.73 11.30
CA LEU A 16 0.58 -12.77 10.11
C LEU A 16 -0.22 -14.07 10.03
N ALA A 17 0.33 -15.19 10.51
CA ALA A 17 -0.42 -16.45 10.63
C ALA A 17 -1.69 -16.33 11.50
N ALA A 18 -1.65 -15.48 12.55
CA ALA A 18 -2.79 -15.25 13.43
C ALA A 18 -3.85 -14.30 12.82
N SER A 19 -3.54 -13.60 11.73
CA SER A 19 -4.42 -12.57 11.15
C SER A 19 -5.66 -13.13 10.46
N GLY A 20 -5.60 -14.37 9.97
CA GLY A 20 -6.64 -14.93 9.09
C GLY A 20 -6.74 -14.24 7.72
N ALA A 21 -5.76 -13.38 7.37
CA ALA A 21 -5.72 -12.66 6.10
C ALA A 21 -5.45 -13.60 4.93
N SER A 22 -6.08 -13.33 3.78
CA SER A 22 -5.85 -14.07 2.54
C SER A 22 -4.75 -13.44 1.66
N PHE A 23 -4.36 -12.21 1.97
CA PHE A 23 -3.21 -11.52 1.36
C PHE A 23 -2.67 -10.46 2.33
N VAL A 24 -1.42 -10.06 2.13
CA VAL A 24 -0.76 -8.98 2.87
C VAL A 24 -0.03 -8.04 1.92
N VAL A 25 -0.08 -6.72 2.18
CA VAL A 25 0.73 -5.72 1.47
C VAL A 25 1.83 -5.21 2.41
N LEU A 26 3.09 -5.51 2.10
CA LEU A 26 4.24 -5.23 2.97
C LEU A 26 4.94 -3.91 2.58
N ARG A 27 5.20 -3.02 3.55
CA ARG A 27 5.98 -1.80 3.27
C ARG A 27 7.42 -2.16 2.95
N THR A 28 7.92 -1.70 1.81
CA THR A 28 9.35 -1.78 1.48
C THR A 28 10.11 -0.61 2.07
N THR A 29 9.67 0.61 1.76
CA THR A 29 10.29 1.85 2.24
C THR A 29 9.29 2.96 2.47
N ASP A 30 9.69 3.91 3.32
CA ASP A 30 9.17 5.27 3.39
C ASP A 30 10.19 6.24 2.81
N GLY A 31 9.97 6.68 1.56
CA GLY A 31 11.00 7.33 0.77
C GLY A 31 12.25 6.45 0.66
N THR A 32 13.36 6.88 1.26
CA THR A 32 14.61 6.10 1.33
C THR A 32 14.78 5.32 2.63
N TYR A 33 13.91 5.55 3.62
CA TYR A 33 13.93 4.81 4.87
C TYR A 33 13.43 3.38 4.64
N ARG A 34 14.29 2.39 4.92
CA ARG A 34 13.99 0.98 4.70
C ARG A 34 13.21 0.43 5.88
N ASP A 35 12.10 -0.24 5.58
CA ASP A 35 11.33 -0.91 6.61
C ASP A 35 12.15 -2.08 7.17
N HIS A 36 12.56 -1.95 8.43
CA HIS A 36 13.53 -2.85 9.04
C HIS A 36 12.92 -4.22 9.40
N VAL A 37 11.59 -4.36 9.40
CA VAL A 37 10.90 -5.62 9.70
C VAL A 37 10.39 -6.33 8.45
N PHE A 38 10.55 -5.74 7.25
CA PHE A 38 10.07 -6.30 5.98
C PHE A 38 10.41 -7.79 5.80
N ALA A 39 11.67 -8.17 6.06
CA ALA A 39 12.12 -9.55 5.90
C ALA A 39 11.38 -10.51 6.84
N SER A 40 11.16 -10.11 8.09
CA SER A 40 10.45 -10.94 9.08
C SER A 40 8.97 -11.11 8.72
N HIS A 41 8.31 -10.05 8.26
CA HIS A 41 6.92 -10.13 7.77
C HIS A 41 6.82 -10.97 6.49
N LEU A 42 7.78 -10.84 5.57
CA LEU A 42 7.81 -11.66 4.35
C LEU A 42 7.92 -13.15 4.67
N ASP A 43 8.81 -13.52 5.59
CA ASP A 43 9.01 -14.91 6.00
C ASP A 43 7.78 -15.48 6.72
N ASP A 44 7.15 -14.70 7.60
CA ASP A 44 5.92 -15.12 8.28
C ASP A 44 4.74 -15.26 7.31
N ALA A 45 4.56 -14.32 6.39
CA ALA A 45 3.53 -14.39 5.35
C ALA A 45 3.67 -15.64 4.48
N ARG A 46 4.90 -15.92 4.03
CA ARG A 46 5.21 -17.11 3.22
C ARG A 46 4.98 -18.40 4.00
N SER A 47 5.39 -18.44 5.26
CA SER A 47 5.20 -19.60 6.14
C SER A 47 3.72 -19.88 6.42
N ALA A 48 2.90 -18.82 6.49
CA ALA A 48 1.45 -18.91 6.64
C ALA A 48 0.69 -19.17 5.33
N GLY A 49 1.36 -19.17 4.17
CA GLY A 49 0.72 -19.33 2.86
C GLY A 49 -0.14 -18.13 2.44
N ILE A 50 0.14 -16.94 2.96
CA ILE A 50 -0.55 -15.69 2.66
C ILE A 50 0.02 -15.09 1.37
N GLU A 51 -0.84 -14.64 0.46
CA GLU A 51 -0.39 -13.97 -0.77
C GLU A 51 0.29 -12.63 -0.44
N VAL A 52 1.48 -12.41 -0.98
CA VAL A 52 2.28 -11.20 -0.69
C VAL A 52 2.23 -10.22 -1.85
N GLU A 53 1.92 -8.98 -1.53
CA GLU A 53 2.18 -7.78 -2.34
C GLU A 53 3.04 -6.82 -1.53
N THR A 54 3.53 -5.76 -2.16
CA THR A 54 4.39 -4.75 -1.52
C THR A 54 3.87 -3.34 -1.76
N TYR A 55 4.23 -2.41 -0.89
CA TYR A 55 4.04 -0.99 -1.14
C TYR A 55 5.29 -0.17 -0.86
N HIS A 56 5.35 0.99 -1.51
CA HIS A 56 6.38 2.00 -1.35
C HIS A 56 5.69 3.33 -1.03
N TYR A 57 5.94 3.88 0.15
CA TYR A 57 5.45 5.21 0.52
C TYR A 57 6.28 6.24 -0.23
N LEU A 58 5.67 6.81 -1.27
CA LEU A 58 6.33 7.73 -2.19
C LEU A 58 6.35 9.13 -1.58
N ARG A 59 7.55 9.58 -1.21
CA ARG A 59 7.80 10.92 -0.70
C ARG A 59 7.97 11.91 -1.85
N SER A 60 7.58 13.15 -1.60
CA SER A 60 7.82 14.24 -2.53
C SER A 60 9.32 14.49 -2.67
N PRO A 61 9.83 14.78 -3.88
CA PRO A 61 11.21 15.22 -4.04
C PRO A 61 11.55 16.45 -3.19
N SER A 62 10.57 17.29 -2.85
CA SER A 62 10.77 18.44 -1.95
C SER A 62 11.06 18.05 -0.50
N GLU A 63 10.79 16.81 -0.10
CA GLU A 63 11.10 16.27 1.22
C GLU A 63 12.56 15.78 1.34
N GLY A 64 13.36 15.89 0.27
CA GLY A 64 14.82 15.76 0.32
C GLY A 64 15.41 14.51 -0.33
N THR A 65 14.60 13.66 -0.96
CA THR A 65 15.09 12.51 -1.74
C THR A 65 14.38 12.44 -3.09
N SER A 66 15.15 12.25 -4.16
CA SER A 66 14.60 12.09 -5.50
C SER A 66 13.82 10.78 -5.62
N VAL A 67 12.85 10.73 -6.54
CA VAL A 67 12.11 9.50 -6.85
C VAL A 67 13.06 8.35 -7.22
N GLY A 68 14.19 8.64 -7.86
CA GLY A 68 15.20 7.64 -8.20
C GLY A 68 15.81 6.98 -6.95
N GLU A 69 16.29 7.78 -6.00
CA GLU A 69 16.87 7.29 -4.74
C GLU A 69 15.85 6.48 -3.93
N GLN A 70 14.59 6.91 -3.92
CA GLN A 70 13.50 6.21 -3.23
C GLN A 70 13.24 4.83 -3.85
N VAL A 71 13.17 4.74 -5.18
CA VAL A 71 12.99 3.47 -5.90
C VAL A 71 14.20 2.56 -5.70
N GLU A 72 15.43 3.08 -5.78
CA GLU A 72 16.64 2.30 -5.51
C GLU A 72 16.65 1.72 -4.08
N ALA A 73 16.22 2.50 -3.09
CA ALA A 73 16.09 2.01 -1.71
C ALA A 73 15.06 0.89 -1.59
N SER A 74 13.91 1.02 -2.25
CA SER A 74 12.86 -0.02 -2.27
C SER A 74 13.33 -1.30 -2.98
N LEU A 75 13.99 -1.16 -4.13
CA LEU A 75 14.58 -2.29 -4.86
C LEU A 75 15.65 -3.03 -4.03
N ALA A 76 16.43 -2.31 -3.22
CA ALA A 76 17.40 -2.92 -2.31
C ALA A 76 16.73 -3.74 -1.20
N VAL A 77 15.52 -3.37 -0.76
CA VAL A 77 14.71 -4.16 0.19
C VAL A 77 14.11 -5.39 -0.50
N LEU A 78 13.61 -5.23 -1.72
CA LEU A 78 13.03 -6.33 -2.51
C LEU A 78 14.05 -7.39 -2.91
N GLN A 79 15.30 -6.99 -3.20
CA GLN A 79 16.32 -7.88 -3.78
C GLN A 79 15.78 -8.58 -5.04
N ASP A 80 15.70 -9.92 -5.03
CA ASP A 80 15.17 -10.74 -6.12
C ASP A 80 13.66 -11.02 -6.00
N LEU A 81 12.98 -10.52 -4.97
CA LEU A 81 11.54 -10.65 -4.83
C LEU A 81 10.84 -9.92 -5.99
N ARG A 82 9.95 -10.64 -6.67
CA ARG A 82 9.09 -10.11 -7.74
C ARG A 82 7.64 -10.36 -7.39
N VAL A 83 7.07 -9.43 -6.63
CA VAL A 83 5.65 -9.39 -6.27
C VAL A 83 5.10 -8.00 -6.60
N PRO A 84 3.77 -7.84 -6.75
CA PRO A 84 3.20 -6.56 -7.14
C PRO A 84 3.56 -5.42 -6.17
N MET A 85 3.87 -4.24 -6.72
CA MET A 85 4.18 -3.01 -5.99
C MET A 85 3.02 -2.02 -6.07
N TRP A 86 2.60 -1.49 -4.93
CA TRP A 86 1.69 -0.35 -4.83
C TRP A 86 2.48 0.93 -4.54
N LEU A 87 2.20 1.99 -5.29
CA LEU A 87 2.75 3.31 -5.01
C LEU A 87 1.80 4.06 -4.07
N ASP A 88 2.22 4.19 -2.82
CA ASP A 88 1.46 4.91 -1.82
C ASP A 88 1.67 6.43 -2.01
N CYS A 89 0.60 7.07 -2.50
CA CYS A 89 0.53 8.49 -2.82
C CYS A 89 -0.26 9.22 -1.74
N GLU A 90 0.37 9.55 -0.62
CA GLU A 90 -0.31 10.32 0.43
C GLU A 90 0.57 11.29 1.21
N THR A 91 1.80 11.53 0.76
CA THR A 91 2.71 12.46 1.44
C THR A 91 2.08 13.84 1.71
N PRO A 92 2.23 14.41 2.93
CA PRO A 92 1.72 15.73 3.27
C PRO A 92 2.18 16.83 2.31
N ALA A 93 3.41 16.72 1.79
CA ALA A 93 4.04 17.69 0.89
C ALA A 93 3.37 17.74 -0.49
N GLY A 94 2.58 16.73 -0.86
CA GLY A 94 2.02 16.58 -2.19
C GLY A 94 3.01 15.98 -3.19
N LEU A 95 2.48 15.47 -4.30
CA LEU A 95 3.25 14.91 -5.41
C LEU A 95 2.80 15.59 -6.71
N ALA A 96 3.69 15.61 -7.71
CA ALA A 96 3.29 15.80 -9.09
C ALA A 96 2.90 14.45 -9.73
N LEU A 97 2.05 14.49 -10.77
CA LEU A 97 1.75 13.29 -11.56
C LEU A 97 3.02 12.68 -12.17
N ASP A 98 3.99 13.52 -12.52
CA ASP A 98 5.28 13.09 -13.05
C ASP A 98 6.12 12.33 -12.02
N ASP A 99 5.98 12.61 -10.73
CA ASP A 99 6.67 11.86 -9.67
C ASP A 99 6.16 10.42 -9.61
N VAL A 100 4.82 10.27 -9.64
CA VAL A 100 4.15 8.97 -9.66
C VAL A 100 4.47 8.20 -10.95
N ALA A 101 4.42 8.88 -12.10
CA ALA A 101 4.76 8.29 -13.40
C ALA A 101 6.22 7.82 -13.44
N ARG A 102 7.13 8.61 -12.86
CA ARG A 102 8.54 8.28 -12.75
C ARG A 102 8.77 7.09 -11.84
N ALA A 103 8.15 7.05 -10.66
CA ALA A 103 8.25 5.91 -9.76
C ALA A 103 7.76 4.63 -10.44
N HIS A 104 6.57 4.70 -11.07
CA HIS A 104 6.01 3.60 -11.83
C HIS A 104 6.98 3.09 -12.90
N SER A 105 7.51 3.98 -13.73
CA SER A 105 8.45 3.63 -14.81
C SER A 105 9.74 3.01 -14.30
N LEU A 106 10.30 3.51 -13.19
CA LEU A 106 11.54 2.98 -12.63
C LEU A 106 11.35 1.58 -12.04
N PHE A 107 10.26 1.32 -11.30
CA PHE A 107 9.95 -0.03 -10.82
C PHE A 107 9.72 -1.00 -11.97
N THR A 108 8.93 -0.65 -12.99
CA THR A 108 8.68 -1.54 -14.13
C THR A 108 9.94 -1.79 -14.95
N SER A 109 10.79 -0.78 -15.13
CA SER A 109 12.10 -0.94 -15.81
C SER A 109 13.06 -1.84 -15.04
N ALA A 110 12.94 -1.92 -13.72
CA ALA A 110 13.68 -2.85 -12.86
C ALA A 110 13.04 -4.26 -12.80
N GLY A 111 11.94 -4.50 -13.54
CA GLY A 111 11.25 -5.78 -13.59
C GLY A 111 10.28 -6.03 -12.44
N VAL A 112 9.92 -5.00 -11.67
CA VAL A 112 8.88 -5.08 -10.63
C VAL A 112 7.55 -4.60 -11.23
N ASP A 113 6.55 -5.48 -11.24
CA ASP A 113 5.21 -5.13 -11.69
C ASP A 113 4.56 -4.13 -10.72
N VAL A 114 4.12 -2.98 -11.24
CA VAL A 114 3.37 -2.00 -10.47
C VAL A 114 1.88 -2.34 -10.56
N ALA A 115 1.28 -2.72 -9.43
CA ALA A 115 -0.13 -3.06 -9.34
C ALA A 115 -1.03 -1.84 -9.60
N GLY A 116 -0.60 -0.69 -9.10
CA GLY A 116 -1.45 0.48 -8.97
C GLY A 116 -0.91 1.52 -7.98
N ILE A 117 -1.80 2.43 -7.60
CA ILE A 117 -1.55 3.41 -6.55
C ILE A 117 -2.45 3.16 -5.34
N TYR A 118 -1.94 3.52 -4.17
CA TYR A 118 -2.74 3.73 -2.97
C TYR A 118 -2.90 5.24 -2.70
N THR A 119 -4.07 5.64 -2.20
CA THR A 119 -4.36 7.02 -1.77
C THR A 119 -5.65 7.05 -0.95
N SER A 120 -5.87 8.13 -0.19
CA SER A 120 -7.21 8.50 0.28
C SER A 120 -7.96 9.36 -0.75
N ARG A 121 -9.31 9.33 -0.72
CA ARG A 121 -10.16 10.19 -1.58
C ARG A 121 -9.82 11.67 -1.42
N ARG A 122 -9.65 12.10 -0.15
CA ARG A 122 -9.40 13.50 0.19
C ARG A 122 -8.05 13.94 -0.35
N TRP A 123 -7.00 13.16 -0.13
CA TRP A 123 -5.66 13.50 -0.60
C TRP A 123 -5.64 13.61 -2.13
N TRP A 124 -6.14 12.61 -2.84
CA TRP A 124 -6.15 12.63 -4.31
C TRP A 124 -6.93 13.83 -4.89
N ARG A 125 -8.09 14.14 -4.32
CA ARG A 125 -8.89 15.29 -4.77
C ARG A 125 -8.15 16.62 -4.59
N TRP A 126 -7.45 16.80 -3.48
CA TRP A 126 -6.87 18.11 -3.12
C TRP A 126 -5.41 18.28 -3.51
N ARG A 127 -4.63 17.20 -3.59
CA ARG A 127 -3.20 17.23 -3.96
C ARG A 127 -2.99 16.91 -5.43
N MET A 128 -3.81 16.02 -6.00
CA MET A 128 -3.70 15.60 -7.40
C MET A 128 -4.82 16.16 -8.28
N LEU A 129 -5.62 17.10 -7.75
CA LEU A 129 -6.75 17.74 -8.45
C LEU A 129 -7.75 16.75 -9.08
N GLY A 130 -7.88 15.55 -8.51
CA GLY A 130 -8.77 14.52 -9.04
C GLY A 130 -8.32 13.93 -10.37
N ALA A 131 -7.02 13.98 -10.67
CA ALA A 131 -6.43 13.43 -11.88
C ALA A 131 -6.82 11.97 -12.15
N ASP A 132 -6.73 11.57 -13.42
CA ASP A 132 -6.97 10.20 -13.86
C ASP A 132 -5.93 9.25 -13.25
N THR A 133 -6.39 8.21 -12.55
CA THR A 133 -5.50 7.25 -11.88
C THR A 133 -5.22 6.02 -12.75
N ARG A 134 -5.99 5.80 -13.81
CA ARG A 134 -5.85 4.64 -14.72
C ARG A 134 -4.46 4.50 -15.37
N PRO A 135 -3.73 5.59 -15.70
CA PRO A 135 -2.38 5.48 -16.23
C PRO A 135 -1.37 4.82 -15.27
N PHE A 136 -1.67 4.76 -13.97
CA PHE A 136 -0.79 4.19 -12.95
C PHE A 136 -1.16 2.76 -12.53
N GLY A 137 -2.15 2.14 -13.19
CA GLY A 137 -2.66 0.82 -12.85
C GLY A 137 -3.96 0.85 -12.05
N LYS A 138 -4.13 -0.13 -11.16
CA LYS A 138 -5.31 -0.27 -10.31
C LYS A 138 -5.34 0.80 -9.22
N LEU A 139 -6.50 0.96 -8.58
CA LEU A 139 -6.65 1.82 -7.41
C LEU A 139 -6.89 0.99 -6.15
N TRP A 140 -6.03 1.20 -5.17
CA TRP A 140 -6.23 0.85 -3.76
C TRP A 140 -6.66 2.13 -3.03
N LEU A 141 -7.86 2.15 -2.44
CA LEU A 141 -8.41 3.37 -1.85
C LEU A 141 -8.60 3.22 -0.34
N ALA A 142 -8.09 4.18 0.43
CA ALA A 142 -8.42 4.37 1.83
C ALA A 142 -9.71 5.21 2.00
N GLU A 143 -10.73 4.61 2.61
CA GLU A 143 -11.99 5.28 2.98
C GLU A 143 -12.65 4.53 4.15
N TYR A 144 -12.42 4.97 5.40
CA TYR A 144 -12.67 4.13 6.58
C TYR A 144 -14.10 4.11 7.12
N GLY A 145 -15.00 4.97 6.62
CA GLY A 145 -16.37 5.04 7.15
C GLY A 145 -16.39 5.27 8.67
N ALA A 146 -16.92 4.29 9.42
CA ALA A 146 -16.98 4.32 10.89
C ALA A 146 -15.65 4.03 11.59
N ASP A 147 -14.72 3.37 10.88
CA ASP A 147 -13.38 3.00 11.36
C ASP A 147 -13.39 2.23 12.70
N ASP A 148 -14.14 1.13 12.75
CA ASP A 148 -14.35 0.33 13.96
C ASP A 148 -13.83 -1.11 13.86
N GLY A 149 -13.05 -1.41 12.80
CA GLY A 149 -12.54 -2.75 12.52
C GLY A 149 -13.52 -3.65 11.73
N SER A 150 -14.79 -3.25 11.58
CA SER A 150 -15.81 -4.08 10.92
C SER A 150 -15.90 -3.80 9.43
N TYR A 151 -16.06 -4.85 8.61
CA TYR A 151 -16.29 -4.68 7.18
C TYR A 151 -17.68 -4.07 6.93
N PRO A 152 -17.80 -2.89 6.29
CA PRO A 152 -19.10 -2.23 6.14
C PRO A 152 -20.05 -2.89 5.11
N GLY A 153 -19.59 -3.93 4.41
CA GLY A 153 -20.38 -4.70 3.45
C GLY A 153 -20.24 -4.24 2.00
N ASP A 154 -20.57 -5.13 1.07
CA ASP A 154 -20.34 -4.94 -0.37
C ASP A 154 -21.10 -3.74 -0.97
N SER A 155 -22.27 -3.41 -0.42
CA SER A 155 -23.06 -2.25 -0.85
C SER A 155 -22.43 -0.90 -0.48
N ALA A 156 -21.51 -0.90 0.48
CA ALA A 156 -20.75 0.28 0.90
C ALA A 156 -19.45 0.47 0.11
N TRP A 157 -19.18 -0.37 -0.91
CA TRP A 157 -17.95 -0.28 -1.71
C TRP A 157 -17.73 1.15 -2.22
N PRO A 158 -16.51 1.73 -2.06
CA PRO A 158 -16.29 3.12 -2.37
C PRO A 158 -16.55 3.47 -3.84
N LYS A 159 -17.08 4.66 -4.05
CA LYS A 159 -17.28 5.22 -5.39
C LYS A 159 -15.93 5.57 -6.04
N ALA A 160 -15.97 5.73 -7.36
CA ALA A 160 -14.78 6.04 -8.14
C ALA A 160 -13.98 7.26 -7.63
N VAL A 161 -12.67 7.17 -7.77
CA VAL A 161 -11.67 8.24 -7.57
C VAL A 161 -10.73 8.21 -8.78
N GLY A 162 -10.45 9.37 -9.36
CA GLY A 162 -9.59 9.44 -10.55
C GLY A 162 -10.09 8.63 -11.74
N LYS A 163 -11.42 8.63 -11.97
CA LYS A 163 -12.10 7.92 -13.06
C LYS A 163 -12.03 6.38 -13.02
N GLN A 164 -11.66 5.79 -11.89
CA GLN A 164 -11.78 4.34 -11.70
C GLN A 164 -12.41 3.99 -10.35
N VAL A 165 -13.17 2.89 -10.32
CA VAL A 165 -13.65 2.26 -9.09
C VAL A 165 -12.46 1.51 -8.47
N PRO A 166 -12.24 1.61 -7.15
CA PRO A 166 -11.12 0.91 -6.52
C PRO A 166 -11.23 -0.60 -6.69
N ALA A 167 -10.09 -1.22 -7.02
CA ALA A 167 -9.92 -2.66 -7.05
C ALA A 167 -9.71 -3.23 -5.64
N MET A 168 -9.12 -2.43 -4.75
CA MET A 168 -8.90 -2.75 -3.35
C MET A 168 -9.34 -1.58 -2.47
N TRP A 169 -9.95 -1.89 -1.33
CA TRP A 169 -10.46 -0.91 -0.38
C TRP A 169 -9.86 -1.16 0.99
N GLN A 170 -9.08 -0.21 1.51
CA GLN A 170 -8.71 -0.16 2.92
C GLN A 170 -9.88 0.50 3.67
N PHE A 171 -10.63 -0.33 4.40
CA PHE A 171 -11.91 0.06 4.99
C PHE A 171 -11.82 0.42 6.46
N THR A 172 -10.68 0.15 7.11
CA THR A 172 -10.44 0.53 8.49
C THR A 172 -8.95 0.49 8.82
N SER A 173 -8.56 1.37 9.73
CA SER A 173 -7.26 1.38 10.40
C SER A 173 -7.30 0.79 11.81
N ARG A 174 -8.39 0.11 12.17
CA ARG A 174 -8.73 -0.31 13.54
C ARG A 174 -8.98 -1.81 13.65
N GLY A 175 -8.42 -2.59 12.72
CA GLY A 175 -8.44 -4.04 12.75
C GLY A 175 -7.72 -4.61 13.97
N ARG A 176 -8.08 -5.86 14.31
CA ARG A 176 -7.51 -6.60 15.45
C ARG A 176 -7.03 -7.96 14.99
N VAL A 177 -5.81 -8.32 15.40
CA VAL A 177 -5.22 -9.64 15.20
C VAL A 177 -5.01 -10.31 16.56
N PRO A 178 -5.48 -11.54 16.79
CA PRO A 178 -5.23 -12.28 18.02
C PRO A 178 -3.74 -12.29 18.40
N GLY A 179 -3.44 -11.93 19.64
CA GLY A 179 -2.07 -11.88 20.15
C GLY A 179 -1.29 -10.60 19.81
N TYR A 180 -1.86 -9.68 19.04
CA TYR A 180 -1.28 -8.37 18.77
C TYR A 180 -2.07 -7.25 19.46
N GLY A 181 -1.37 -6.39 20.21
CA GLY A 181 -2.00 -5.34 21.01
C GLY A 181 -2.37 -4.07 20.23
N GLY A 182 -1.80 -3.89 19.03
CA GLY A 182 -1.98 -2.70 18.21
C GLY A 182 -3.17 -2.77 17.24
N ASP A 183 -3.39 -1.66 16.56
CA ASP A 183 -4.28 -1.57 15.41
C ASP A 183 -3.61 -2.11 14.14
N VAL A 184 -4.41 -2.64 13.21
CA VAL A 184 -3.97 -3.15 11.92
C VAL A 184 -4.90 -2.63 10.83
N ASP A 185 -4.34 -2.15 9.72
CA ASP A 185 -5.10 -1.75 8.55
C ASP A 185 -5.70 -2.96 7.84
N VAL A 186 -6.98 -2.88 7.46
CA VAL A 186 -7.72 -4.00 6.87
C VAL A 186 -8.29 -3.63 5.52
N ASN A 187 -8.09 -4.55 4.58
CA ASN A 187 -8.38 -4.41 3.16
C ASN A 187 -9.40 -5.44 2.68
N ALA A 188 -10.22 -5.03 1.73
CA ALA A 188 -11.09 -5.91 0.96
C ALA A 188 -10.79 -5.76 -0.54
N ARG A 189 -10.78 -6.88 -1.29
CA ARG A 189 -10.70 -6.90 -2.75
C ARG A 189 -11.56 -8.00 -3.35
N ARG A 190 -12.02 -7.76 -4.58
CA ARG A 190 -12.90 -8.67 -5.34
C ARG A 190 -12.10 -9.64 -6.18
#